data_AF-A0A374A4H5-F1
#
_entry.id   AF-A0A374A4H5-F1
#
_cell.length_a   1.000
_cell.length_b   1.000
_cell.length_c   1.000
_cell.angle_alpha   90.00
_cell.angle_beta   90.00
_cell.angle_gamma   90.00
#
_symmetry.space_group_name_H-M   'P 1'
#
loop_
_entity.id
_entity.type
_entity.pdbx_description
1 polymer ?
#
loop_
_entity_poly.entity_id
_entity_poly.type
_entity_poly.pdbx_seq_one_letter_code
_entity_poly.pdbx_strand_id
1 'polypeptide(L)'
;MKLLKFTLISILGLSLCTACGGDGDGGETPGPGKPEGPDKSSTTGIDRFDASNIFSRNTYLPDNTAMQGFNLDSDGSVWYTQLSNTNQAQLNWVRAQPNKTPDVQTENKDYMKLTYFGHGTNTALEEDGADRYLWAGAYGVCNAKGQYWNEKLVGRVKYVKGATVKTNECNDYYYIGDYTDLHPSIDAENDLLTINYGDSKNSSYRCFVIYKLSEAKKAPMTNVTITCTDGFQTDRPASTNSVSVVVRCHDLTTLTPVARPRFLKTGYGASGATYYDWQGYDVHKNRLYYTEGQSNYNLFGSFYSGSSFAYVTVFDFEGNIVEERTQVAVVLDKDKLTQIGVSVFGTLEAEGIKVCKDKLYLGYTARGITADNTKHYQNIFVFDPSSK
;
A
#
# COMPACT_ATOMS: atom_id res chain seq x y z
N MET A 1 29.89 42.98 -17.97
CA MET A 1 30.15 43.79 -19.18
C MET A 1 31.25 43.10 -19.98
N LYS A 2 31.03 42.95 -21.30
CA LYS A 2 31.93 42.46 -22.37
C LYS A 2 32.09 40.94 -22.58
N LEU A 3 31.39 40.54 -23.64
CA LEU A 3 31.49 39.36 -24.50
C LEU A 3 32.93 38.98 -24.88
N LEU A 4 33.16 37.66 -25.03
CA LEU A 4 34.13 37.12 -25.99
C LEU A 4 33.37 36.55 -27.20
N LYS A 5 33.67 37.09 -28.37
CA LYS A 5 33.45 36.47 -29.69
C LYS A 5 34.73 35.74 -30.07
N PHE A 6 34.64 34.54 -30.62
CA PHE A 6 35.64 34.05 -31.58
C PHE A 6 34.99 33.22 -32.68
N THR A 7 35.59 33.39 -33.84
CA THR A 7 35.06 33.26 -35.21
C THR A 7 35.28 31.86 -35.79
N LEU A 8 34.37 31.44 -36.67
CA LEU A 8 34.49 30.32 -37.60
C LEU A 8 35.79 30.37 -38.42
N ILE A 9 36.43 29.21 -38.61
CA ILE A 9 37.23 28.94 -39.81
C ILE A 9 36.80 27.60 -40.39
N SER A 10 36.19 27.68 -41.57
CA SER A 10 35.92 26.62 -42.53
C SER A 10 37.21 26.22 -43.26
N ILE A 11 37.50 24.93 -43.37
CA ILE A 11 38.31 24.42 -44.48
C ILE A 11 37.54 23.30 -45.17
N LEU A 12 37.24 23.61 -46.42
CA LEU A 12 36.62 22.81 -47.46
C LEU A 12 37.61 21.75 -47.96
N GLY A 13 37.16 20.51 -48.11
CA GLY A 13 37.85 19.47 -48.85
C GLY A 13 36.82 18.66 -49.64
N LEU A 14 36.44 19.18 -50.80
CA LEU A 14 35.63 18.47 -51.80
C LEU A 14 36.51 17.46 -52.56
N SER A 15 35.98 16.25 -52.77
CA SER A 15 36.08 15.59 -54.07
C SER A 15 34.77 14.84 -54.39
N LEU A 16 34.20 15.26 -55.51
CA LEU A 16 33.09 14.73 -56.33
C LEU A 16 33.35 13.26 -56.75
N CYS A 17 32.45 12.41 -57.27
CA CYS A 17 31.03 12.38 -57.65
C CYS A 17 30.74 10.87 -57.91
N THR A 18 29.53 10.33 -57.75
CA THR A 18 28.52 10.25 -58.82
C THR A 18 27.22 9.66 -58.25
N ALA A 19 26.10 10.26 -58.66
CA ALA A 19 24.74 9.80 -58.40
C ALA A 19 24.20 9.05 -59.63
N CYS A 20 23.27 8.12 -59.39
CA CYS A 20 22.12 7.64 -60.18
C CYS A 20 21.60 6.41 -59.39
N GLY A 21 20.40 6.34 -58.82
CA GLY A 21 19.07 6.65 -59.32
C GLY A 21 18.29 5.33 -59.34
N GLY A 22 17.12 5.26 -58.68
CA GLY A 22 16.25 4.09 -58.75
C GLY A 22 15.28 3.97 -57.57
N ASP A 23 14.09 4.58 -57.72
CA ASP A 23 12.89 4.19 -56.99
C ASP A 23 12.60 2.70 -57.22
N GLY A 24 12.26 2.00 -56.14
CA GLY A 24 11.95 0.58 -56.15
C GLY A 24 11.18 0.18 -54.91
N ASP A 25 9.86 0.38 -54.98
CA ASP A 25 8.86 -0.23 -54.10
C ASP A 25 9.07 -1.75 -54.10
N GLY A 26 9.44 -2.31 -52.94
CA GLY A 26 9.84 -3.70 -52.81
C GLY A 26 9.59 -4.16 -51.38
N GLY A 27 8.51 -4.93 -51.21
CA GLY A 27 7.94 -5.31 -49.92
C GLY A 27 8.97 -5.79 -48.90
N GLU A 28 8.88 -5.20 -47.71
CA GLU A 28 9.49 -5.76 -46.51
C GLU A 28 8.82 -7.11 -46.24
N THR A 29 9.54 -8.18 -46.56
CA THR A 29 9.34 -9.46 -45.88
C THR A 29 9.56 -9.21 -44.39
N PRO A 30 8.57 -9.49 -43.50
CA PRO A 30 8.81 -9.41 -42.07
C PRO A 30 9.92 -10.40 -41.74
N GLY A 31 11.08 -9.89 -41.35
CA GLY A 31 12.10 -10.73 -40.71
C GLY A 31 11.46 -11.40 -39.47
N PRO A 32 11.93 -12.60 -39.08
CA PRO A 32 11.40 -13.26 -37.90
C PRO A 32 11.53 -12.28 -36.72
N GLY A 33 10.37 -11.88 -36.19
CA GLY A 33 10.29 -10.95 -35.08
C GLY A 33 11.22 -11.41 -33.98
N LYS A 34 11.96 -10.47 -33.38
CA LYS A 34 12.58 -10.70 -32.08
C LYS A 34 11.54 -11.40 -31.20
N PRO A 35 11.87 -12.48 -30.48
CA PRO A 35 10.96 -13.03 -29.50
C PRO A 35 10.55 -11.88 -28.59
N GLU A 36 9.29 -11.46 -28.69
CA GLU A 36 8.74 -10.50 -27.74
C GLU A 36 8.86 -11.17 -26.38
N GLY A 37 9.45 -10.46 -25.43
CA GLY A 37 9.44 -10.91 -24.04
C GLY A 37 7.99 -11.16 -23.60
N PRO A 38 7.78 -11.84 -22.47
CA PRO A 38 6.42 -12.06 -21.97
C PRO A 38 5.67 -10.72 -21.90
N ASP A 39 4.41 -10.69 -22.33
CA ASP A 39 3.56 -9.52 -22.17
C ASP A 39 3.41 -9.22 -20.67
N LYS A 40 3.85 -8.03 -20.27
CA LYS A 40 3.79 -7.53 -18.89
C LYS A 40 2.75 -6.43 -18.73
N SER A 41 1.81 -6.32 -19.65
CA SER A 41 0.68 -5.41 -19.51
C SER A 41 -0.11 -5.73 -18.23
N SER A 42 -0.68 -4.69 -17.63
CA SER A 42 -1.56 -4.88 -16.48
C SER A 42 -2.75 -5.74 -16.86
N THR A 43 -3.04 -6.78 -16.08
CA THR A 43 -4.22 -7.63 -16.26
C THR A 43 -5.35 -7.24 -15.30
N THR A 44 -5.07 -6.38 -14.33
CA THR A 44 -5.98 -6.05 -13.23
C THR A 44 -7.15 -5.15 -13.62
N GLY A 45 -7.11 -4.51 -14.80
CA GLY A 45 -8.15 -3.60 -15.28
C GLY A 45 -8.11 -2.19 -14.68
N ILE A 46 -7.07 -1.88 -13.92
CA ILE A 46 -6.89 -0.57 -13.27
C ILE A 46 -6.68 0.59 -14.24
N ASP A 47 -6.38 0.30 -15.51
CA ASP A 47 -6.23 1.26 -16.60
C ASP A 47 -7.57 1.79 -17.13
N ARG A 48 -8.70 1.29 -16.59
CA ARG A 48 -10.05 1.71 -16.94
C ARG A 48 -10.85 2.07 -15.70
N PHE A 49 -11.76 3.04 -15.82
CA PHE A 49 -12.62 3.47 -14.73
C PHE A 49 -14.01 3.85 -15.23
N ASP A 50 -15.02 3.27 -14.60
CA ASP A 50 -16.41 3.70 -14.69
C ASP A 50 -17.14 3.51 -13.33
N ALA A 51 -18.45 3.76 -13.33
CA ALA A 51 -19.26 3.71 -12.10
C ALA A 51 -19.38 2.29 -11.50
N SER A 52 -19.19 1.23 -12.29
CA SER A 52 -19.22 -0.17 -11.81
C SER A 52 -18.05 -0.50 -10.89
N ASN A 53 -16.95 0.26 -10.98
CA ASN A 53 -15.80 0.11 -10.10
C ASN A 53 -16.07 0.59 -8.67
N ILE A 54 -17.19 1.25 -8.36
CA ILE A 54 -17.44 1.77 -7.01
C ILE A 54 -17.78 0.62 -6.05
N PHE A 55 -16.82 0.27 -5.18
CA PHE A 55 -17.06 -0.69 -4.11
C PHE A 55 -17.64 -0.02 -2.86
N SER A 56 -17.04 1.07 -2.40
CA SER A 56 -17.55 1.90 -1.31
C SER A 56 -17.13 3.34 -1.56
N ARG A 57 -17.93 4.33 -1.17
CA ARG A 57 -17.56 5.75 -1.25
C ARG A 57 -18.06 6.54 -0.07
N ASN A 58 -17.41 7.66 0.22
CA ASN A 58 -17.89 8.64 1.20
C ASN A 58 -18.11 8.09 2.62
N THR A 59 -17.33 7.07 3.02
CA THR A 59 -17.39 6.50 4.37
C THR A 59 -16.68 7.42 5.36
N TYR A 60 -17.37 7.87 6.41
CA TYR A 60 -16.76 8.63 7.50
C TYR A 60 -16.35 7.69 8.64
N LEU A 61 -15.10 7.79 9.07
CA LEU A 61 -14.53 7.02 10.17
C LEU A 61 -14.56 7.83 11.48
N PRO A 62 -14.25 7.25 12.65
CA PRO A 62 -14.37 7.92 13.95
C PRO A 62 -13.59 9.25 14.06
N ASP A 63 -12.44 9.34 13.38
CA ASP A 63 -11.63 10.54 13.36
C ASP A 63 -11.64 11.21 11.98
N ASN A 64 -11.44 12.53 11.94
CA ASN A 64 -11.32 13.27 10.67
C ASN A 64 -9.89 13.17 10.09
N THR A 65 -9.42 11.96 9.85
CA THR A 65 -8.10 11.63 9.29
C THR A 65 -8.25 10.64 8.14
N ALA A 66 -7.20 10.52 7.32
CA ALA A 66 -7.12 9.48 6.31
C ALA A 66 -7.22 8.08 6.95
N MET A 67 -7.88 7.14 6.27
CA MET A 67 -7.65 5.73 6.59
C MET A 67 -6.19 5.39 6.31
N GLN A 68 -5.66 4.36 6.97
CA GLN A 68 -4.30 3.86 6.73
C GLN A 68 -4.30 2.55 5.95
N GLY A 69 -5.47 1.92 5.83
CA GLY A 69 -5.66 0.67 5.13
C GLY A 69 -7.07 0.13 5.33
N PHE A 70 -7.38 -0.96 4.65
CA PHE A 70 -8.65 -1.66 4.78
C PHE A 70 -8.49 -3.16 4.53
N ASN A 71 -9.47 -3.93 4.98
CA ASN A 71 -9.64 -5.35 4.71
C ASN A 71 -11.10 -5.64 4.34
N LEU A 72 -11.31 -6.77 3.66
CA LEU A 72 -12.63 -7.24 3.25
C LEU A 72 -12.95 -8.54 3.97
N ASP A 73 -14.19 -8.66 4.42
CA ASP A 73 -14.72 -9.83 5.13
C ASP A 73 -15.66 -10.62 4.20
N SER A 74 -15.77 -11.94 4.40
CA SER A 74 -16.66 -12.78 3.61
C SER A 74 -18.14 -12.39 3.72
N ASP A 75 -18.54 -11.73 4.83
CA ASP A 75 -19.88 -11.20 5.04
C ASP A 75 -20.18 -9.92 4.23
N GLY A 76 -19.20 -9.41 3.49
CA GLY A 76 -19.29 -8.20 2.68
C GLY A 76 -18.96 -6.90 3.42
N SER A 77 -18.67 -6.95 4.72
CA SER A 77 -18.23 -5.78 5.49
C SER A 77 -16.79 -5.38 5.14
N VAL A 78 -16.49 -4.12 5.45
CA VAL A 78 -15.18 -3.51 5.28
C VAL A 78 -14.61 -3.16 6.65
N TRP A 79 -13.33 -3.45 6.81
CA TRP A 79 -12.60 -3.25 8.05
C TRP A 79 -11.45 -2.27 7.84
N TYR A 80 -11.62 -1.03 8.28
CA TYR A 80 -10.65 0.05 8.09
C TYR A 80 -9.68 0.16 9.27
N THR A 81 -8.44 0.53 8.99
CA THR A 81 -7.50 1.04 9.99
C THR A 81 -7.40 2.55 9.86
N GLN A 82 -7.38 3.27 10.98
CA GLN A 82 -7.28 4.74 10.98
C GLN A 82 -6.51 5.23 12.21
N LEU A 83 -5.56 6.13 12.01
CA LEU A 83 -4.89 6.79 13.12
C LEU A 83 -5.77 7.84 13.76
N SER A 84 -5.71 7.91 15.09
CA SER A 84 -6.42 8.95 15.82
C SER A 84 -5.79 10.32 15.64
N ASN A 85 -6.63 11.36 15.53
CA ASN A 85 -6.19 12.74 15.45
C ASN A 85 -5.69 13.32 16.79
N THR A 86 -6.02 12.68 17.92
CA THR A 86 -5.68 13.15 19.28
C THR A 86 -4.62 12.30 19.96
N ASN A 87 -4.45 11.05 19.55
CA ASN A 87 -3.46 10.14 20.09
C ASN A 87 -2.76 9.36 18.97
N GLN A 88 -1.54 9.75 18.63
CA GLN A 88 -0.76 9.14 17.56
C GLN A 88 -0.29 7.70 17.86
N ALA A 89 -0.41 7.23 19.10
CA ALA A 89 -0.20 5.83 19.45
C ALA A 89 -1.42 4.95 19.14
N GLN A 90 -2.59 5.54 18.85
CA GLN A 90 -3.86 4.84 18.71
C GLN A 90 -4.23 4.62 17.24
N LEU A 91 -4.48 3.36 16.91
CA LEU A 91 -5.13 2.91 15.70
C LEU A 91 -6.58 2.51 16.02
N ASN A 92 -7.54 3.08 15.30
CA ASN A 92 -8.93 2.63 15.28
C ASN A 92 -9.04 1.50 14.26
N TRP A 93 -9.62 0.36 14.66
CA TRP A 93 -9.98 -0.72 13.75
C TRP A 93 -11.51 -0.79 13.64
N VAL A 94 -12.02 -0.37 12.49
CA VAL A 94 -13.41 0.05 12.28
C VAL A 94 -14.10 -0.91 11.32
N ARG A 95 -15.19 -1.54 11.77
CA ARG A 95 -16.09 -2.30 10.91
C ARG A 95 -17.15 -1.37 10.33
N ALA A 96 -17.38 -1.47 9.03
CA ALA A 96 -18.42 -0.74 8.32
C ALA A 96 -19.03 -1.61 7.21
N GLN A 97 -20.17 -1.16 6.68
CA GLN A 97 -20.72 -1.70 5.45
C GLN A 97 -20.25 -0.84 4.26
N PRO A 98 -20.07 -1.42 3.06
CA PRO A 98 -19.76 -0.64 1.87
C PRO A 98 -20.87 0.38 1.59
N ASN A 99 -20.50 1.66 1.41
CA ASN A 99 -21.44 2.69 1.03
C ASN A 99 -21.52 2.83 -0.49
N LYS A 100 -22.65 2.41 -1.07
CA LYS A 100 -22.91 2.50 -2.52
C LYS A 100 -23.55 3.83 -2.93
N THR A 101 -24.05 4.61 -1.98
CA THR A 101 -24.75 5.88 -2.24
C THR A 101 -23.76 7.04 -2.30
N PRO A 102 -24.07 8.16 -2.98
CA PRO A 102 -23.22 9.34 -2.94
C PRO A 102 -23.31 10.09 -1.60
N ASP A 103 -24.33 9.79 -0.78
CA ASP A 103 -24.50 10.41 0.53
C ASP A 103 -23.40 9.96 1.49
N VAL A 104 -23.02 10.85 2.40
CA VAL A 104 -22.05 10.54 3.45
C VAL A 104 -22.65 9.51 4.40
N GLN A 105 -21.99 8.36 4.55
CA GLN A 105 -22.31 7.46 5.64
C GLN A 105 -21.73 8.04 6.94
N THR A 106 -22.62 8.39 7.87
CA THR A 106 -22.23 9.02 9.13
C THR A 106 -21.53 8.05 10.08
N GLU A 107 -20.63 8.64 10.87
CA GLU A 107 -19.68 8.07 11.83
C GLU A 107 -19.89 6.59 12.23
N ASN A 108 -19.00 5.72 11.75
CA ASN A 108 -18.97 4.33 12.15
C ASN A 108 -18.60 4.19 13.64
N LYS A 109 -19.54 3.70 14.45
CA LYS A 109 -19.34 3.45 15.90
C LYS A 109 -18.96 2.01 16.23
N ASP A 110 -18.78 1.17 15.22
CA ASP A 110 -18.43 -0.24 15.37
C ASP A 110 -16.92 -0.42 15.24
N TYR A 111 -16.18 -0.04 16.28
CA TYR A 111 -14.73 -0.10 16.24
C TYR A 111 -14.12 -0.51 17.59
N MET A 112 -12.87 -0.95 17.53
CA MET A 112 -12.01 -1.10 18.69
C MET A 112 -10.77 -0.22 18.53
N LYS A 113 -10.07 0.04 19.63
CA LYS A 113 -8.85 0.84 19.67
C LYS A 113 -7.65 -0.05 19.98
N LEU A 114 -6.59 0.13 19.23
CA LEU A 114 -5.31 -0.56 19.38
C LEU A 114 -4.27 0.51 19.67
N THR A 115 -3.55 0.40 20.79
CA THR A 115 -2.51 1.38 21.15
C THR A 115 -1.12 0.77 21.08
N TYR A 116 -0.17 1.51 20.53
CA TYR A 116 1.22 1.11 20.32
C TYR A 116 1.43 0.00 19.26
N PHE A 117 0.50 -0.11 18.31
CA PHE A 117 0.55 -1.04 17.16
C PHE A 117 1.15 -0.43 15.89
N GLY A 118 1.84 0.72 16.01
CA GLY A 118 2.43 1.38 14.85
C GLY A 118 1.43 2.16 14.00
N HIS A 119 1.71 2.30 12.71
CA HIS A 119 0.96 3.21 11.82
C HIS A 119 -0.28 2.57 11.19
N GLY A 120 -0.30 1.23 11.08
CA GLY A 120 -1.44 0.48 10.53
C GLY A 120 -1.58 0.54 9.00
N THR A 121 -0.49 0.84 8.28
CA THR A 121 -0.47 1.02 6.82
C THR A 121 -0.78 -0.25 6.02
N ASN A 122 -0.35 -1.42 6.50
CA ASN A 122 -0.83 -2.70 5.99
C ASN A 122 -1.20 -3.58 7.17
N THR A 123 -2.39 -4.14 7.12
CA THR A 123 -2.90 -5.10 8.09
C THR A 123 -3.62 -6.21 7.35
N ALA A 124 -3.89 -7.33 8.04
CA ALA A 124 -4.68 -8.42 7.50
C ALA A 124 -5.86 -8.75 8.43
N LEU A 125 -7.03 -8.98 7.84
CA LEU A 125 -8.16 -9.57 8.52
C LEU A 125 -8.07 -11.09 8.42
N GLU A 126 -8.25 -11.78 9.55
CA GLU A 126 -8.46 -13.22 9.58
C GLU A 126 -9.87 -13.53 10.08
N GLU A 127 -10.54 -14.42 9.37
CA GLU A 127 -11.78 -15.07 9.80
C GLU A 127 -11.46 -16.38 10.51
N ASP A 128 -11.86 -16.50 11.78
CA ASP A 128 -11.67 -17.72 12.59
C ASP A 128 -13.04 -18.13 13.16
N GLY A 129 -13.80 -18.85 12.34
CA GLY A 129 -15.21 -19.13 12.61
C GLY A 129 -16.03 -17.84 12.71
N ALA A 130 -16.68 -17.63 13.85
CA ALA A 130 -17.46 -16.42 14.13
C ALA A 130 -16.60 -15.23 14.59
N ASP A 131 -15.33 -15.47 14.92
CA ASP A 131 -14.42 -14.43 15.39
C ASP A 131 -13.69 -13.76 14.22
N ARG A 132 -13.22 -12.55 14.49
CA ARG A 132 -12.39 -11.75 13.58
C ARG A 132 -11.12 -11.34 14.29
N TYR A 133 -10.00 -11.49 13.62
CA TYR A 133 -8.69 -11.12 14.14
C TYR A 133 -8.02 -10.13 13.20
N LEU A 134 -7.39 -9.09 13.77
CA LEU A 134 -6.48 -8.22 13.05
C LEU A 134 -5.06 -8.72 13.22
N TRP A 135 -4.36 -8.89 12.11
CA TRP A 135 -2.91 -8.97 12.09
C TRP A 135 -2.36 -7.59 11.77
N ALA A 136 -1.60 -7.03 12.69
CA ALA A 136 -0.99 -5.72 12.55
C ALA A 136 0.42 -5.72 13.13
N GLY A 137 1.23 -4.76 12.73
CA GLY A 137 2.47 -4.50 13.45
C GLY A 137 2.19 -4.24 14.94
N ALA A 138 3.13 -4.61 15.80
CA ALA A 138 3.03 -4.52 17.24
C ALA A 138 4.34 -3.97 17.82
N TYR A 139 4.26 -3.38 19.00
CA TYR A 139 5.36 -2.68 19.66
C TYR A 139 5.99 -1.61 18.74
N GLY A 140 5.15 -0.74 18.20
CA GLY A 140 5.60 0.43 17.43
C GLY A 140 6.54 1.32 18.24
N VAL A 141 7.49 1.93 17.56
CA VAL A 141 8.49 2.84 18.11
C VAL A 141 8.03 4.28 17.88
N CYS A 142 7.91 5.04 18.96
CA CYS A 142 7.63 6.46 18.89
C CYS A 142 8.84 7.23 18.33
N ASN A 143 8.61 8.01 17.27
CA ASN A 143 9.62 8.92 16.72
C ASN A 143 9.58 10.29 17.42
N ALA A 144 10.50 11.19 17.06
CA ALA A 144 10.60 12.53 17.64
C ALA A 144 9.36 13.42 17.40
N LYS A 145 8.47 13.05 16.47
CA LYS A 145 7.19 13.74 16.22
C LYS A 145 6.02 13.14 17.00
N GLY A 146 6.25 12.14 17.85
CA GLY A 146 5.19 11.44 18.57
C GLY A 146 4.47 10.37 17.74
N GLN A 147 4.93 10.08 16.52
CA GLN A 147 4.29 9.10 15.64
C GLN A 147 4.90 7.72 15.82
N TYR A 148 4.08 6.69 15.67
CA TYR A 148 4.48 5.30 15.86
C TYR A 148 4.72 4.61 14.51
N TRP A 149 5.91 4.03 14.36
CA TRP A 149 6.40 3.32 13.17
C TRP A 149 7.35 2.20 13.60
N ASN A 150 8.04 1.52 12.68
CA ASN A 150 9.13 0.58 12.98
C ASN A 150 8.71 -0.53 13.97
N GLU A 151 7.55 -1.11 13.74
CA GLU A 151 6.96 -2.20 14.53
C GLU A 151 7.93 -3.39 14.60
N LYS A 152 7.94 -4.08 15.74
CA LYS A 152 8.95 -5.10 16.08
C LYS A 152 8.43 -6.53 16.01
N LEU A 153 7.13 -6.69 16.09
CA LEU A 153 6.41 -7.96 15.98
C LEU A 153 5.19 -7.76 15.09
N VAL A 154 4.61 -8.86 14.64
CA VAL A 154 3.21 -8.86 14.16
C VAL A 154 2.34 -9.42 15.27
N GLY A 155 1.31 -8.69 15.69
CA GLY A 155 0.33 -9.14 16.68
C GLY A 155 -0.95 -9.64 16.00
N ARG A 156 -1.56 -10.70 16.54
CA ARG A 156 -2.88 -11.20 16.14
C ARG A 156 -3.89 -10.87 17.23
N VAL A 157 -4.79 -9.93 16.97
CA VAL A 157 -5.69 -9.33 17.97
C VAL A 157 -7.14 -9.62 17.66
N LYS A 158 -7.85 -10.25 18.60
CA LYS A 158 -9.28 -10.53 18.46
C LYS A 158 -10.08 -9.22 18.50
N TYR A 159 -11.05 -9.09 17.60
CA TYR A 159 -11.98 -7.97 17.61
C TYR A 159 -12.90 -8.03 18.82
N VAL A 160 -12.96 -6.93 19.57
CA VAL A 160 -13.96 -6.71 20.61
C VAL A 160 -14.47 -5.28 20.49
N LYS A 161 -15.73 -5.12 20.08
CA LYS A 161 -16.36 -3.81 19.90
C LYS A 161 -16.19 -2.93 21.15
N GLY A 162 -15.70 -1.71 20.93
CA GLY A 162 -15.51 -0.70 21.98
C GLY A 162 -14.31 -0.95 22.90
N ALA A 163 -13.60 -2.08 22.76
CA ALA A 163 -12.41 -2.35 23.56
C ALA A 163 -11.26 -1.41 23.18
N THR A 164 -10.37 -1.17 24.14
CA THR A 164 -9.05 -0.59 23.92
C THR A 164 -8.02 -1.62 24.36
N VAL A 165 -7.07 -1.94 23.49
CA VAL A 165 -6.05 -2.96 23.74
C VAL A 165 -4.67 -2.35 23.50
N LYS A 166 -3.76 -2.50 24.46
CA LYS A 166 -2.35 -2.13 24.31
C LYS A 166 -1.55 -3.27 23.68
N THR A 167 -0.45 -2.92 23.04
CA THR A 167 0.46 -3.90 22.44
C THR A 167 1.05 -4.91 23.43
N ASN A 168 0.97 -4.69 24.75
CA ASN A 168 1.44 -5.63 25.78
C ASN A 168 0.32 -6.43 26.44
N GLU A 169 -0.93 -6.22 26.01
CA GLU A 169 -2.13 -6.93 26.49
C GLU A 169 -2.58 -8.02 25.52
N CYS A 170 -1.94 -8.12 24.34
CA CYS A 170 -2.16 -9.24 23.42
C CYS A 170 -1.33 -10.45 23.82
N ASN A 171 -1.77 -11.63 23.39
CA ASN A 171 -1.19 -12.91 23.80
C ASN A 171 -0.64 -13.73 22.61
N ASP A 172 -0.71 -13.18 21.40
CA ASP A 172 -0.41 -13.90 20.16
C ASP A 172 0.39 -12.98 19.23
N TYR A 173 1.68 -13.29 19.07
CA TYR A 173 2.64 -12.50 18.30
C TYR A 173 3.52 -13.40 17.44
N TYR A 174 4.05 -12.83 16.37
CA TYR A 174 4.88 -13.49 15.37
C TYR A 174 6.17 -12.71 15.18
N TYR A 175 7.30 -13.39 15.32
CA TYR A 175 8.63 -12.82 15.19
C TYR A 175 9.33 -13.37 13.95
N ILE A 176 9.93 -12.49 13.16
CA ILE A 176 10.64 -12.85 11.91
C ILE A 176 12.14 -12.50 11.94
N GLY A 177 12.67 -12.13 13.11
CA GLY A 177 14.01 -11.57 13.27
C GLY A 177 13.97 -10.12 13.74
N ASP A 178 15.15 -9.59 14.10
CA ASP A 178 15.32 -8.20 14.55
C ASP A 178 15.23 -7.23 13.36
N TYR A 179 13.99 -7.05 12.89
CA TYR A 179 13.61 -6.16 11.80
C TYR A 179 12.60 -5.12 12.29
N THR A 180 12.33 -4.13 11.44
CA THR A 180 11.33 -3.07 11.65
C THR A 180 10.33 -3.04 10.50
N ASP A 181 9.31 -2.20 10.62
CA ASP A 181 8.30 -1.94 9.58
C ASP A 181 7.54 -3.22 9.22
N LEU A 182 7.12 -3.97 10.25
CA LEU A 182 6.48 -5.26 10.08
C LEU A 182 5.01 -5.10 9.71
N HIS A 183 4.72 -5.30 8.43
CA HIS A 183 3.37 -5.16 7.89
C HIS A 183 2.87 -6.47 7.30
N PRO A 184 1.82 -7.11 7.86
CA PRO A 184 1.31 -8.38 7.38
C PRO A 184 0.31 -8.26 6.23
N SER A 185 0.15 -9.36 5.48
CA SER A 185 -0.94 -9.69 4.56
C SER A 185 -1.23 -11.19 4.69
N ILE A 186 -2.49 -11.59 4.53
CA ILE A 186 -2.94 -12.98 4.62
C ILE A 186 -3.72 -13.34 3.36
N ASP A 187 -3.32 -14.44 2.73
CA ASP A 187 -4.10 -15.15 1.73
C ASP A 187 -4.42 -16.53 2.29
N ALA A 188 -5.55 -16.61 3.00
CA ALA A 188 -5.96 -17.82 3.70
C ALA A 188 -6.30 -18.96 2.73
N GLU A 189 -6.83 -18.64 1.54
CA GLU A 189 -7.20 -19.63 0.52
C GLU A 189 -5.97 -20.39 0.00
N ASN A 190 -4.81 -19.71 -0.08
CA ASN A 190 -3.56 -20.29 -0.56
C ASN A 190 -2.55 -20.61 0.58
N ASP A 191 -3.00 -20.50 1.83
CA ASP A 191 -2.23 -20.77 3.04
C ASP A 191 -0.94 -19.92 3.13
N LEU A 192 -1.05 -18.60 2.90
CA LEU A 192 0.10 -17.69 2.91
C LEU A 192 -0.03 -16.60 3.98
N LEU A 193 1.04 -16.44 4.76
CA LEU A 193 1.31 -15.26 5.58
C LEU A 193 2.50 -14.52 4.97
N THR A 194 2.27 -13.31 4.49
CA THR A 194 3.35 -12.44 3.99
C THR A 194 3.61 -11.33 4.98
N ILE A 195 4.88 -11.05 5.27
CA ILE A 195 5.29 -9.94 6.14
C ILE A 195 6.33 -9.10 5.40
N ASN A 196 6.00 -7.84 5.15
CA ASN A 196 6.96 -6.83 4.75
C ASN A 196 7.86 -6.47 5.93
N TYR A 197 9.12 -6.14 5.67
CA TYR A 197 10.04 -5.62 6.68
C TYR A 197 11.07 -4.66 6.08
N GLY A 198 11.62 -3.80 6.93
CA GLY A 198 12.72 -2.89 6.61
C GLY A 198 14.07 -3.60 6.55
N ASP A 199 14.81 -3.43 5.45
CA ASP A 199 16.19 -3.92 5.36
C ASP A 199 17.14 -2.97 6.11
N SER A 200 17.68 -3.45 7.23
CA SER A 200 18.63 -2.71 8.06
C SER A 200 19.97 -2.40 7.37
N LYS A 201 20.30 -3.11 6.28
CA LYS A 201 21.54 -2.92 5.51
C LYS A 201 21.34 -2.02 4.31
N ASN A 202 20.15 -1.98 3.73
CA ASN A 202 19.87 -1.18 2.55
C ASN A 202 18.39 -0.78 2.44
N SER A 203 18.10 0.44 2.92
CA SER A 203 16.76 1.01 2.93
C SER A 203 16.18 1.31 1.54
N SER A 204 16.96 1.17 0.46
CA SER A 204 16.45 1.30 -0.91
C SER A 204 15.58 0.12 -1.35
N TYR A 205 15.51 -0.97 -0.57
CA TYR A 205 14.72 -2.15 -0.93
C TYR A 205 13.42 -2.27 -0.11
N ARG A 206 12.38 -2.80 -0.73
CA ARG A 206 11.25 -3.47 -0.07
C ARG A 206 11.58 -4.95 0.04
N CYS A 207 11.47 -5.47 1.26
CA CYS A 207 11.74 -6.87 1.55
C CYS A 207 10.50 -7.53 2.13
N PHE A 208 10.33 -8.80 1.79
CA PHE A 208 9.22 -9.61 2.25
C PHE A 208 9.72 -10.97 2.67
N VAL A 209 8.99 -11.60 3.58
CA VAL A 209 9.10 -13.03 3.85
C VAL A 209 7.71 -13.63 3.79
N ILE A 210 7.60 -14.78 3.14
CA ILE A 210 6.34 -15.49 2.96
C ILE A 210 6.46 -16.84 3.66
N TYR A 211 5.54 -17.14 4.57
CA TYR A 211 5.43 -18.43 5.26
C TYR A 211 4.11 -19.09 4.91
N LYS A 212 4.02 -20.40 5.17
CA LYS A 212 2.72 -21.06 5.27
C LYS A 212 1.98 -20.52 6.49
N LEU A 213 0.76 -20.01 6.31
CA LEU A 213 -0.04 -19.43 7.39
C LEU A 213 -0.32 -20.49 8.46
N SER A 214 -0.69 -21.70 8.04
CA SER A 214 -0.99 -22.83 8.90
C SER A 214 0.20 -23.30 9.74
N GLU A 215 1.42 -23.19 9.22
CA GLU A 215 2.66 -23.47 9.95
C GLU A 215 3.01 -22.35 10.91
N ALA A 216 2.88 -21.08 10.47
CA ALA A 216 3.14 -19.91 11.30
C ALA A 216 2.27 -19.93 12.57
N LYS A 217 0.97 -20.21 12.44
CA LYS A 217 0.02 -20.33 13.57
C LYS A 217 0.34 -21.49 14.54
N LYS A 218 1.13 -22.47 14.12
CA LYS A 218 1.52 -23.64 14.91
C LYS A 218 2.98 -23.59 15.39
N ALA A 219 3.74 -22.58 14.97
CA ALA A 219 5.14 -22.46 15.34
C ALA A 219 5.28 -22.45 16.88
N PRO A 220 6.32 -23.09 17.45
CA PRO A 220 6.52 -23.05 18.89
C PRO A 220 6.66 -21.61 19.40
N MET A 221 6.05 -21.32 20.55
CA MET A 221 6.25 -20.03 21.21
C MET A 221 7.56 -20.01 22.00
N THR A 222 8.40 -19.02 21.74
CA THR A 222 9.66 -18.77 22.46
C THR A 222 9.64 -17.37 23.07
N ASN A 223 10.58 -17.10 23.98
CA ASN A 223 10.78 -15.76 24.51
C ASN A 223 11.82 -15.05 23.64
N VAL A 224 11.45 -13.93 23.05
CA VAL A 224 12.35 -13.06 22.28
C VAL A 224 12.51 -11.72 23.00
N THR A 225 13.69 -11.12 22.91
CA THR A 225 13.93 -9.78 23.42
C THR A 225 13.84 -8.80 22.26
N ILE A 226 12.94 -7.82 22.36
CA ILE A 226 12.82 -6.73 21.39
C ILE A 226 13.18 -5.40 22.05
N THR A 227 13.66 -4.45 21.26
CA THR A 227 13.89 -3.07 21.68
C THR A 227 12.85 -2.15 21.05
N CYS A 228 12.12 -1.41 21.89
CA CYS A 228 11.04 -0.50 21.48
C CYS A 228 10.96 0.71 22.43
N THR A 229 9.99 1.60 22.26
CA THR A 229 9.78 2.75 23.16
C THR A 229 8.86 2.41 24.33
N ASP A 230 9.16 2.95 25.52
CA ASP A 230 8.48 2.63 26.79
C ASP A 230 7.06 3.23 26.97
N GLY A 231 6.52 3.91 25.95
CA GLY A 231 5.23 4.61 26.05
C GLY A 231 4.07 3.72 26.50
N PHE A 232 4.10 2.43 26.16
CA PHE A 232 3.08 1.43 26.56
C PHE A 232 3.18 1.01 28.03
N GLN A 233 4.34 1.16 28.67
CA GLN A 233 4.55 0.86 30.09
C GLN A 233 4.30 2.07 30.98
N THR A 234 4.64 3.25 30.46
CA THR A 234 4.60 4.50 31.23
C THR A 234 3.31 5.29 31.04
N ASP A 235 2.44 4.86 30.12
CA ASP A 235 1.24 5.60 29.67
C ASP A 235 1.57 7.02 29.20
N ARG A 236 2.75 7.18 28.58
CA ARG A 236 3.20 8.42 27.93
C ARG A 236 3.37 8.18 26.43
N PRO A 237 2.32 8.39 25.61
CA PRO A 237 2.36 8.14 24.17
C PRO A 237 3.47 8.89 23.41
N ALA A 238 3.97 10.01 23.91
CA ALA A 238 5.05 10.74 23.25
C ALA A 238 6.46 10.31 23.70
N SER A 239 6.58 9.26 24.52
CA SER A 239 7.88 8.83 25.04
C SER A 239 8.73 8.18 23.97
N THR A 240 9.94 8.68 23.80
CA THR A 240 10.96 8.12 22.89
C THR A 240 12.03 7.33 23.65
N ASN A 241 11.84 7.07 24.95
CA ASN A 241 12.80 6.30 25.73
C ASN A 241 12.84 4.84 25.26
N SER A 242 14.03 4.36 24.93
CA SER A 242 14.26 3.00 24.49
C SER A 242 14.26 2.03 25.68
N VAL A 243 13.56 0.91 25.54
CA VAL A 243 13.50 -0.20 26.51
C VAL A 243 13.61 -1.53 25.79
N SER A 244 14.22 -2.51 26.44
CA SER A 244 14.20 -3.90 26.00
C SER A 244 13.17 -4.69 26.78
N VAL A 245 12.29 -5.41 26.07
CA VAL A 245 11.25 -6.24 26.68
C VAL A 245 11.30 -7.65 26.14
N VAL A 246 11.02 -8.61 27.02
CA VAL A 246 10.89 -10.02 26.67
C VAL A 246 9.44 -10.28 26.32
N VAL A 247 9.19 -10.73 25.09
CA VAL A 247 7.86 -11.06 24.59
C VAL A 247 7.82 -12.54 24.23
N ARG A 248 6.73 -13.22 24.60
CA ARG A 248 6.50 -14.61 24.19
C ARG A 248 5.77 -14.61 22.86
N CYS A 249 6.35 -15.21 21.83
CA CYS A 249 5.83 -15.16 20.45
C CYS A 249 6.12 -16.44 19.67
N HIS A 250 5.36 -16.67 18.60
CA HIS A 250 5.66 -17.64 17.54
C HIS A 250 6.95 -17.21 16.82
N ASP A 251 8.03 -17.97 16.97
CA ASP A 251 9.31 -17.66 16.32
C ASP A 251 9.37 -18.26 14.91
N LEU A 252 9.02 -17.43 13.93
CA LEU A 252 8.98 -17.84 12.53
C LEU A 252 10.36 -17.96 11.90
N THR A 253 11.43 -17.49 12.56
CA THR A 253 12.80 -17.67 12.06
C THR A 253 13.23 -19.13 12.03
N THR A 254 12.52 -19.98 12.78
CA THR A 254 12.71 -21.44 12.81
C THR A 254 12.02 -22.17 11.65
N LEU A 255 11.11 -21.50 10.94
CA LEU A 255 10.39 -22.07 9.81
C LEU A 255 11.17 -21.89 8.51
N THR A 256 10.88 -22.74 7.53
CA THR A 256 11.34 -22.53 6.15
C THR A 256 10.35 -21.62 5.42
N PRO A 257 10.76 -20.42 4.97
CA PRO A 257 9.87 -19.57 4.18
C PRO A 257 9.55 -20.21 2.83
N VAL A 258 8.33 -19.97 2.35
CA VAL A 258 7.93 -20.23 0.97
C VAL A 258 8.76 -19.38 0.00
N ALA A 259 8.96 -18.10 0.32
CA ALA A 259 9.73 -17.17 -0.50
C ALA A 259 10.23 -15.96 0.30
N ARG A 260 11.17 -15.22 -0.30
CA ARG A 260 11.71 -13.96 0.23
C ARG A 260 11.86 -12.91 -0.89
N PRO A 261 10.76 -12.44 -1.50
CA PRO A 261 10.85 -11.46 -2.57
C PRO A 261 11.50 -10.17 -2.06
N ARG A 262 12.35 -9.60 -2.90
CA ARG A 262 13.09 -8.38 -2.62
C ARG A 262 13.23 -7.58 -3.89
N PHE A 263 12.83 -6.31 -3.82
CA PHE A 263 12.90 -5.40 -4.96
C PHE A 263 13.22 -3.99 -4.44
N LEU A 264 13.97 -3.19 -5.20
CA LEU A 264 14.15 -1.74 -4.98
C LEU A 264 12.80 -1.03 -4.69
N LYS A 265 12.84 0.15 -4.09
CA LYS A 265 11.65 1.01 -3.93
C LYS A 265 11.38 1.82 -5.19
N THR A 266 12.43 2.06 -5.98
CA THR A 266 12.44 2.96 -7.13
C THR A 266 12.94 2.22 -8.37
N GLY A 267 12.84 2.88 -9.53
CA GLY A 267 13.45 2.38 -10.77
C GLY A 267 12.59 1.40 -11.56
N TYR A 268 11.28 1.38 -11.32
CA TYR A 268 10.31 0.62 -12.09
C TYR A 268 9.43 1.54 -12.92
N GLY A 269 9.10 1.11 -14.14
CA GLY A 269 8.45 1.93 -15.16
C GLY A 269 9.45 2.59 -16.11
N ALA A 270 8.96 3.57 -16.88
CA ALA A 270 9.76 4.24 -17.90
C ALA A 270 10.98 4.99 -17.30
N SER A 271 12.03 5.14 -18.11
CA SER A 271 13.23 5.91 -17.72
C SER A 271 12.85 7.31 -17.25
N GLY A 272 13.26 7.69 -16.03
CA GLY A 272 12.95 8.98 -15.41
C GLY A 272 11.61 9.02 -14.66
N ALA A 273 10.91 7.88 -14.50
CA ALA A 273 9.68 7.82 -13.71
C ALA A 273 9.90 8.32 -12.27
N THR A 274 8.96 9.14 -11.80
CA THR A 274 8.94 9.65 -10.43
C THR A 274 8.55 8.53 -9.46
N TYR A 275 9.31 8.42 -8.36
CA TYR A 275 8.95 7.58 -7.22
C TYR A 275 7.87 8.26 -6.38
N TYR A 276 6.88 7.49 -5.95
CA TYR A 276 5.88 7.91 -4.98
C TYR A 276 5.98 7.05 -3.73
N ASP A 277 5.50 7.57 -2.61
CA ASP A 277 5.52 6.81 -1.37
C ASP A 277 4.62 5.57 -1.46
N TRP A 278 5.03 4.54 -0.74
CA TRP A 278 4.32 3.28 -0.64
C TRP A 278 3.01 3.45 0.12
N GLN A 279 1.95 2.82 -0.38
CA GLN A 279 0.60 2.95 0.18
C GLN A 279 -0.05 1.59 0.50
N GLY A 280 0.68 0.47 0.39
CA GLY A 280 0.17 -0.85 0.73
C GLY A 280 0.65 -1.97 -0.20
N TYR A 281 0.41 -3.20 0.22
CA TYR A 281 0.56 -4.37 -0.64
C TYR A 281 -0.43 -5.47 -0.27
N ASP A 282 -0.62 -6.41 -1.18
CA ASP A 282 -1.30 -7.67 -0.88
C ASP A 282 -0.68 -8.81 -1.69
N VAL A 283 -0.83 -10.03 -1.19
CA VAL A 283 -0.41 -11.25 -1.90
C VAL A 283 -1.65 -12.08 -2.17
N HIS A 284 -1.74 -12.63 -3.38
CA HIS A 284 -2.75 -13.61 -3.74
C HIS A 284 -2.14 -14.65 -4.67
N LYS A 285 -2.30 -15.93 -4.34
CA LYS A 285 -1.66 -17.05 -5.03
C LYS A 285 -0.14 -16.85 -5.09
N ASN A 286 0.42 -16.67 -6.29
CA ASN A 286 1.86 -16.51 -6.53
C ASN A 286 2.26 -15.07 -6.93
N ARG A 287 1.43 -14.08 -6.61
CA ARG A 287 1.62 -12.68 -7.01
C ARG A 287 1.59 -11.74 -5.82
N LEU A 288 2.48 -10.76 -5.84
CA LEU A 288 2.54 -9.65 -4.89
C LEU A 288 2.13 -8.37 -5.60
N TYR A 289 1.03 -7.77 -5.17
CA TYR A 289 0.47 -6.53 -5.69
C TYR A 289 0.93 -5.38 -4.80
N TYR A 290 1.67 -4.44 -5.37
CA TYR A 290 2.28 -3.33 -4.64
C TYR A 290 1.68 -2.01 -5.12
N THR A 291 1.18 -1.19 -4.20
CA THR A 291 0.63 0.13 -4.53
C THR A 291 1.48 1.27 -3.96
N GLU A 292 1.64 2.31 -4.77
CA GLU A 292 2.27 3.57 -4.39
C GLU A 292 1.45 4.74 -4.91
N GLY A 293 1.59 5.90 -4.30
CA GLY A 293 0.82 7.07 -4.69
C GLY A 293 1.06 8.31 -3.84
N GLN A 294 0.55 9.42 -4.34
CA GLN A 294 0.61 10.73 -3.70
C GLN A 294 -0.66 11.50 -4.05
N SER A 295 -1.28 12.08 -3.03
CA SER A 295 -2.45 12.93 -3.22
C SER A 295 -2.07 14.29 -3.81
N ASN A 296 -3.04 14.93 -4.49
CA ASN A 296 -2.93 16.33 -4.93
C ASN A 296 -3.32 17.33 -3.83
N TYR A 297 -3.22 16.98 -2.55
CA TYR A 297 -3.38 17.90 -1.43
C TYR A 297 -2.26 17.71 -0.41
N ASN A 298 -2.03 18.71 0.44
CA ASN A 298 -1.06 18.61 1.54
C ASN A 298 -1.72 18.25 2.87
N LEU A 299 -0.90 17.85 3.84
CA LEU A 299 -1.33 17.53 5.20
C LEU A 299 -2.10 18.67 5.90
N PHE A 300 -1.97 19.91 5.42
CA PHE A 300 -2.66 21.11 5.93
C PHE A 300 -3.94 21.45 5.16
N GLY A 301 -4.32 20.65 4.15
CA GLY A 301 -5.52 20.80 3.34
C GLY A 301 -5.47 21.87 2.26
N SER A 302 -4.27 22.30 1.83
CA SER A 302 -4.14 23.05 0.58
C SER A 302 -4.18 22.09 -0.60
N PHE A 303 -4.93 22.46 -1.63
CA PHE A 303 -5.07 21.69 -2.87
C PHE A 303 -4.03 22.16 -3.89
N TYR A 304 -3.32 21.21 -4.49
CA TYR A 304 -2.40 21.47 -5.59
C TYR A 304 -3.15 21.45 -6.92
N SER A 305 -2.64 22.19 -7.91
CA SER A 305 -3.11 22.07 -9.29
C SER A 305 -2.76 20.69 -9.84
N GLY A 306 -3.72 20.03 -10.51
CA GLY A 306 -3.53 18.73 -11.14
C GLY A 306 -4.23 17.58 -10.42
N SER A 307 -3.91 16.35 -10.83
CA SER A 307 -4.53 15.12 -10.34
C SER A 307 -3.65 14.41 -9.31
N SER A 308 -4.27 13.55 -8.51
CA SER A 308 -3.53 12.64 -7.63
C SER A 308 -2.83 11.55 -8.45
N PHE A 309 -1.87 10.87 -7.85
CA PHE A 309 -1.10 9.81 -8.47
C PHE A 309 -1.25 8.51 -7.70
N ALA A 310 -1.52 7.41 -8.40
CA ALA A 310 -1.54 6.07 -7.82
C ALA A 310 -1.14 5.07 -8.90
N TYR A 311 -0.31 4.10 -8.53
CA TYR A 311 0.21 3.07 -9.40
C TYR A 311 0.21 1.72 -8.71
N VAL A 312 0.02 0.67 -9.51
CA VAL A 312 0.19 -0.71 -9.07
C VAL A 312 1.26 -1.38 -9.92
N THR A 313 2.14 -2.12 -9.27
CA THR A 313 3.12 -3.02 -9.90
C THR A 313 2.91 -4.42 -9.33
N VAL A 314 2.98 -5.45 -10.16
CA VAL A 314 2.82 -6.84 -9.72
C VAL A 314 4.15 -7.57 -9.85
N PHE A 315 4.55 -8.23 -8.77
CA PHE A 315 5.79 -9.00 -8.67
C PHE A 315 5.50 -10.49 -8.49
N ASP A 316 6.42 -11.33 -8.96
CA ASP A 316 6.50 -12.74 -8.53
C ASP A 316 7.22 -12.87 -7.18
N PHE A 317 7.40 -14.10 -6.70
CA PHE A 317 8.01 -14.39 -5.41
C PHE A 317 9.54 -14.34 -5.42
N GLU A 318 10.14 -14.22 -6.59
CA GLU A 318 11.55 -13.90 -6.82
C GLU A 318 11.80 -12.38 -6.80
N GLY A 319 10.75 -11.57 -6.88
CA GLY A 319 10.82 -10.10 -6.90
C GLY A 319 10.95 -9.51 -8.30
N ASN A 320 10.69 -10.29 -9.35
CA ASN A 320 10.65 -9.79 -10.72
C ASN A 320 9.29 -9.15 -11.03
N ILE A 321 9.30 -8.11 -11.85
CA ILE A 321 8.08 -7.51 -12.38
C ILE A 321 7.43 -8.49 -13.37
N VAL A 322 6.21 -8.92 -13.05
CA VAL A 322 5.34 -9.72 -13.91
C VAL A 322 4.22 -8.91 -14.54
N GLU A 323 3.81 -7.80 -13.92
CA GLU A 323 3.01 -6.76 -14.57
C GLU A 323 3.62 -5.40 -14.29
N GLU A 324 3.88 -4.65 -15.36
CA GLU A 324 4.54 -3.35 -15.30
C GLU A 324 3.73 -2.35 -14.50
N ARG A 325 4.47 -1.40 -13.92
CA ARG A 325 3.93 -0.28 -13.16
C ARG A 325 2.88 0.46 -13.99
N THR A 326 1.62 0.34 -13.56
CA THR A 326 0.47 0.86 -14.31
C THR A 326 -0.28 1.88 -13.45
N GLN A 327 -0.62 3.03 -14.06
CA GLN A 327 -1.35 4.08 -13.38
C GLN A 327 -2.83 3.71 -13.22
N VAL A 328 -3.39 4.01 -12.07
CA VAL A 328 -4.81 3.76 -11.79
C VAL A 328 -5.67 4.85 -12.43
N ALA A 329 -6.61 4.47 -13.30
CA ALA A 329 -7.43 5.40 -14.06
C ALA A 329 -8.32 6.30 -13.18
N VAL A 330 -8.76 5.80 -12.02
CA VAL A 330 -9.63 6.53 -11.08
C VAL A 330 -9.02 7.87 -10.66
N VAL A 331 -7.69 7.92 -10.41
CA VAL A 331 -7.04 9.16 -9.93
C VAL A 331 -6.87 10.22 -11.02
N LEU A 332 -7.06 9.85 -12.29
CA LEU A 332 -6.93 10.75 -13.44
C LEU A 332 -8.24 11.49 -13.76
N ASP A 333 -9.39 10.88 -13.46
CA ASP A 333 -10.70 11.35 -13.94
C ASP A 333 -11.43 12.23 -12.90
N LYS A 334 -10.98 13.48 -12.79
CA LYS A 334 -11.58 14.48 -11.89
C LYS A 334 -13.08 14.71 -12.16
N ASP A 335 -13.46 14.75 -13.43
CA ASP A 335 -14.85 15.03 -13.81
C ASP A 335 -15.75 13.88 -13.38
N LYS A 336 -15.30 12.64 -13.56
CA LYS A 336 -16.01 11.47 -13.05
C LYS A 336 -16.07 11.45 -11.54
N LEU A 337 -14.97 11.73 -10.84
CA LEU A 337 -14.96 11.83 -9.36
C LEU A 337 -15.95 12.87 -8.84
N THR A 338 -16.11 13.98 -9.55
CA THR A 338 -17.13 15.00 -9.28
C THR A 338 -18.53 14.44 -9.54
N GLN A 339 -18.74 13.81 -10.70
CA GLN A 339 -20.03 13.20 -11.09
C GLN A 339 -20.50 12.14 -10.08
N ILE A 340 -19.58 11.33 -9.55
CA ILE A 340 -19.89 10.27 -8.59
C ILE A 340 -19.86 10.76 -7.13
N GLY A 341 -19.70 12.06 -6.91
CA GLY A 341 -19.78 12.68 -5.58
C GLY A 341 -18.64 12.32 -4.64
N VAL A 342 -17.45 11.97 -5.14
CA VAL A 342 -16.28 11.61 -4.32
C VAL A 342 -15.43 12.84 -4.03
N SER A 343 -15.12 13.66 -5.03
CA SER A 343 -14.34 14.89 -4.83
C SER A 343 -14.51 15.87 -5.99
N VAL A 344 -14.87 17.12 -5.69
CA VAL A 344 -14.90 18.23 -6.67
C VAL A 344 -13.50 18.74 -7.03
N PHE A 345 -12.49 18.36 -6.23
CA PHE A 345 -11.09 18.72 -6.45
C PHE A 345 -10.26 17.57 -7.05
N GLY A 346 -10.86 16.39 -7.24
CA GLY A 346 -10.15 15.20 -7.75
C GLY A 346 -9.11 14.66 -6.75
N THR A 347 -9.34 14.86 -5.45
CA THR A 347 -8.37 14.50 -4.42
C THR A 347 -8.52 13.05 -3.99
N LEU A 348 -7.47 12.27 -4.16
CA LEU A 348 -7.39 10.88 -3.75
C LEU A 348 -5.99 10.59 -3.22
N GLU A 349 -5.88 10.37 -1.92
CA GLU A 349 -4.71 9.75 -1.31
C GLU A 349 -4.91 8.23 -1.34
N ALA A 350 -3.97 7.49 -1.93
CA ALA A 350 -4.05 6.02 -1.94
C ALA A 350 -3.72 5.48 -0.55
N GLU A 351 -4.53 4.54 -0.06
CA GLU A 351 -4.49 4.06 1.33
C GLU A 351 -4.86 2.56 1.38
N GLY A 352 -4.01 1.74 0.78
CA GLY A 352 -4.14 0.28 0.80
C GLY A 352 -4.63 -0.36 -0.49
N ILE A 353 -4.34 -1.66 -0.58
CA ILE A 353 -4.71 -2.57 -1.67
C ILE A 353 -5.09 -3.92 -1.08
N LYS A 354 -6.11 -4.56 -1.65
CA LYS A 354 -6.53 -5.93 -1.29
C LYS A 354 -6.87 -6.72 -2.54
N VAL A 355 -6.57 -8.02 -2.55
CA VAL A 355 -7.03 -8.96 -3.57
C VAL A 355 -8.00 -9.93 -2.93
N CYS A 356 -9.23 -9.98 -3.43
CA CYS A 356 -10.25 -10.88 -2.90
C CYS A 356 -11.06 -11.46 -4.06
N LYS A 357 -11.17 -12.80 -4.10
CA LYS A 357 -11.89 -13.53 -5.15
C LYS A 357 -11.45 -13.11 -6.56
N ASP A 358 -10.13 -13.04 -6.76
CA ASP A 358 -9.47 -12.63 -8.02
C ASP A 358 -9.78 -11.20 -8.50
N LYS A 359 -10.37 -10.34 -7.65
CA LYS A 359 -10.57 -8.91 -7.92
C LYS A 359 -9.61 -8.05 -7.11
N LEU A 360 -9.19 -6.94 -7.69
CA LEU A 360 -8.33 -5.96 -7.04
C LEU A 360 -9.16 -4.84 -6.42
N TYR A 361 -8.90 -4.51 -5.17
CA TYR A 361 -9.55 -3.41 -4.46
C TYR A 361 -8.48 -2.38 -4.08
N LEU A 362 -8.75 -1.11 -4.37
CA LEU A 362 -7.87 0.01 -4.05
C LEU A 362 -8.59 1.01 -3.16
N GLY A 363 -7.99 1.32 -2.02
CA GLY A 363 -8.52 2.24 -1.02
C GLY A 363 -8.01 3.65 -1.26
N TYR A 364 -8.86 4.65 -1.08
CA TYR A 364 -8.51 6.06 -1.17
C TYR A 364 -9.19 6.93 -0.13
N THR A 365 -8.42 7.81 0.50
CA THR A 365 -8.97 8.95 1.23
C THR A 365 -9.22 10.09 0.24
N ALA A 366 -10.46 10.58 0.18
CA ALA A 366 -10.84 11.77 -0.55
C ALA A 366 -11.15 12.94 0.38
N ARG A 367 -11.05 14.15 -0.17
CA ARG A 367 -11.48 15.40 0.45
C ARG A 367 -12.33 16.20 -0.53
N GLY A 368 -13.13 17.11 -0.01
CA GLY A 368 -13.91 18.01 -0.86
C GLY A 368 -15.01 17.28 -1.62
N ILE A 369 -15.83 16.48 -0.93
CA ILE A 369 -17.08 15.94 -1.51
C ILE A 369 -17.91 17.10 -2.09
N THR A 370 -17.88 18.25 -1.40
CA THR A 370 -18.29 19.56 -1.92
C THR A 370 -17.16 20.57 -1.66
N ALA A 371 -17.25 21.76 -2.26
CA ALA A 371 -16.27 22.82 -2.04
C ALA A 371 -16.13 23.22 -0.55
N ASP A 372 -17.23 23.17 0.20
CA ASP A 372 -17.26 23.54 1.62
C ASP A 372 -16.98 22.36 2.57
N ASN A 373 -17.15 21.12 2.10
CA ASN A 373 -16.96 19.91 2.91
C ASN A 373 -15.63 19.22 2.58
N THR A 374 -14.57 19.68 3.25
CA THR A 374 -13.19 19.20 3.03
C THR A 374 -12.70 18.18 4.05
N LYS A 375 -13.62 17.49 4.74
CA LYS A 375 -13.31 16.36 5.64
C LYS A 375 -12.71 15.17 4.87
N HIS A 376 -12.10 14.25 5.61
CA HIS A 376 -11.58 13.00 5.07
C HIS A 376 -12.71 11.97 4.95
N TYR A 377 -12.86 11.41 3.75
CA TYR A 377 -13.83 10.36 3.46
C TYR A 377 -13.20 9.21 2.71
N GLN A 378 -13.58 7.99 3.07
CA GLN A 378 -12.91 6.79 2.61
C GLN A 378 -13.69 6.16 1.46
N ASN A 379 -12.95 5.76 0.44
CA ASN A 379 -13.48 5.22 -0.81
C ASN A 379 -12.71 3.96 -1.16
N ILE A 380 -13.38 2.99 -1.75
CA ILE A 380 -12.76 1.76 -2.26
C ILE A 380 -13.30 1.54 -3.65
N PHE A 381 -12.40 1.33 -4.60
CA PHE A 381 -12.73 0.95 -5.96
C PHE A 381 -12.31 -0.50 -6.21
N VAL A 382 -13.13 -1.24 -6.92
CA VAL A 382 -12.90 -2.63 -7.31
C VAL A 382 -12.63 -2.71 -8.81
N PHE A 383 -11.67 -3.54 -9.19
CA PHE A 383 -11.30 -3.81 -10.57
C PHE A 383 -11.34 -5.32 -10.80
N ASP A 384 -12.07 -5.70 -11.83
CA ASP A 384 -12.30 -7.09 -12.19
C ASP A 384 -11.53 -7.39 -13.49
N PRO A 385 -10.50 -8.26 -13.44
CA PRO A 385 -9.76 -8.64 -14.65
C PRO A 385 -10.66 -9.22 -15.75
N SER A 386 -11.80 -9.82 -15.40
CA SER A 386 -12.72 -10.44 -16.37
C SER A 386 -13.54 -9.43 -17.17
N SER A 387 -13.52 -8.14 -16.80
CA SER A 387 -14.24 -7.08 -17.53
C SER A 387 -13.41 -6.47 -18.67
N LYS A 388 -12.27 -7.08 -19.06
CA LYS A 388 -11.38 -6.58 -20.11
C LYS A 388 -11.89 -6.82 -21.53
#